data_AF-A0A1V2ZAX9-F1
#
_entry.id   AF-A0A1V2ZAX9-F1
#
_cell.length_a   1.000
_cell.length_b   1.000
_cell.length_c   1.000
_cell.angle_alpha   90.00
_cell.angle_beta   90.00
_cell.angle_gamma   90.00
#
_symmetry.space_group_name_H-M   'P 1'
#
loop_
_entity.id
_entity.type
_entity.pdbx_description
1 polymer ?
#
loop_
_entity_poly.entity_id
_entity_poly.type
_entity_poly.pdbx_seq_one_letter_code
_entity_poly.pdbx_strand_id
1 'polypeptide(L)'
;MAVVAGLSVRGLQSAFQRVLGVRPIAYIRSVRLDAAHAELAAADPREASVTAIAHAWGFGNPGRFSSAYLARFGEYPSATLHR
;
A
#
# COMPACT_ATOMS: atom_id res chain seq x y z
N MET A 1 -20.08 1.88 -16.27
CA MET A 1 -19.91 0.82 -15.26
C MET A 1 -18.43 0.70 -14.95
N ALA A 2 -18.03 1.11 -13.75
CA ALA A 2 -16.63 1.28 -13.36
C ALA A 2 -15.88 -0.06 -13.36
N VAL A 3 -14.81 -0.15 -14.16
CA VAL A 3 -13.86 -1.26 -14.15
C VAL A 3 -12.93 -1.04 -12.97
N VAL A 4 -13.28 -1.61 -11.82
CA VAL A 4 -12.43 -1.63 -10.63
C VAL A 4 -11.34 -2.68 -10.82
N ALA A 5 -10.13 -2.20 -11.08
CA ALA A 5 -8.82 -2.78 -10.76
C ALA A 5 -8.76 -4.31 -10.55
N GLY A 6 -8.85 -5.07 -11.64
CA GLY A 6 -8.55 -6.51 -11.68
C GLY A 6 -7.05 -6.86 -11.74
N LEU A 7 -6.16 -5.95 -11.34
CA LEU A 7 -4.74 -6.28 -11.21
C LEU A 7 -4.54 -6.99 -9.85
N SER A 8 -4.80 -8.30 -9.85
CA SER A 8 -4.63 -9.16 -8.68
C SER A 8 -3.30 -8.88 -7.96
N VAL A 9 -3.36 -8.76 -6.63
CA VAL A 9 -2.21 -8.57 -5.73
C VAL A 9 -1.04 -9.51 -6.06
N ARG A 10 -1.35 -10.76 -6.47
CA ARG A 10 -0.36 -11.77 -6.88
C ARG A 10 0.37 -11.44 -8.19
N GLY A 11 -0.32 -10.81 -9.15
CA GLY A 11 0.27 -10.38 -10.42
C GLY A 11 1.30 -9.26 -10.22
N LEU A 12 0.98 -8.32 -9.33
CA LEU A 12 1.91 -7.25 -8.94
C LEU A 12 3.12 -7.79 -8.17
N GLN A 13 2.89 -8.66 -7.18
CA GLN A 13 3.99 -9.33 -6.44
C GLN A 13 4.95 -10.09 -7.36
N SER A 14 4.42 -10.84 -8.33
CA SER A 14 5.22 -11.61 -9.30
C SER A 14 5.95 -10.72 -10.31
N ALA A 15 5.36 -9.59 -10.71
CA ALA A 15 6.04 -8.63 -11.61
C ALA A 15 7.21 -7.93 -10.89
N PHE A 16 7.08 -7.67 -9.59
CA PHE A 16 8.05 -6.91 -8.80
C PHE A 16 9.36 -7.65 -8.49
N GLN A 17 9.36 -8.97 -8.33
CA GLN A 17 10.58 -9.74 -8.06
C GLN A 17 11.60 -9.71 -9.21
N ARG A 18 11.18 -9.36 -10.43
CA ARG A 18 11.99 -9.61 -11.63
C ARG A 18 12.86 -8.45 -12.13
N VAL A 19 12.65 -7.18 -11.73
CA VAL A 19 13.00 -6.10 -12.69
C VAL A 19 14.05 -5.03 -12.29
N LEU A 20 14.28 -4.59 -11.05
CA LEU A 20 14.78 -3.20 -10.90
C LEU A 20 16.12 -2.98 -10.19
N GLY A 21 17.18 -2.78 -10.99
CA GLY A 21 18.52 -2.32 -10.63
C GLY A 21 18.72 -0.79 -10.67
N VAL A 22 17.86 0.00 -10.03
CA VAL A 22 18.12 1.43 -9.72
C VAL A 22 17.63 1.72 -8.31
N ARG A 23 18.51 2.24 -7.42
CA ARG A 23 18.30 2.47 -5.95
C ARG A 23 16.99 1.85 -5.45
N PRO A 24 16.91 0.49 -5.43
CA PRO A 24 15.65 -0.26 -5.59
C PRO A 24 14.62 0.08 -4.52
N ILE A 25 15.10 0.46 -3.34
CA ILE A 25 14.30 0.63 -2.14
C ILE A 25 13.34 1.82 -2.24
N ALA A 26 13.74 2.96 -2.78
CA ALA A 26 12.89 4.16 -2.75
C ALA A 26 11.70 4.06 -3.71
N TYR A 27 11.96 3.63 -4.95
CA TYR A 27 10.91 3.43 -5.96
C TYR A 27 9.98 2.25 -5.60
N ILE A 28 10.53 1.13 -5.14
CA ILE A 28 9.69 0.01 -4.68
C ILE A 28 8.85 0.43 -3.47
N ARG A 29 9.39 1.26 -2.57
CA ARG A 29 8.65 1.78 -1.42
C ARG A 29 7.51 2.70 -1.84
N SER A 30 7.67 3.56 -2.86
CA SER A 30 6.55 4.40 -3.34
C SER A 30 5.44 3.55 -3.96
N VAL A 31 5.78 2.54 -4.76
CA VAL A 31 4.75 1.67 -5.35
C VAL A 31 4.02 0.85 -4.28
N ARG A 32 4.73 0.36 -3.25
CA ARG A 32 4.10 -0.29 -2.10
C ARG A 32 3.17 0.63 -1.32
N LEU A 33 3.52 1.93 -1.18
CA LEU A 33 2.64 2.91 -0.55
C LEU A 33 1.36 3.15 -1.35
N ASP A 34 1.47 3.23 -2.68
CA ASP A 34 0.31 3.41 -3.57
C ASP A 34 -0.64 2.21 -3.50
N ALA A 35 -0.08 1.00 -3.53
CA ALA A 35 -0.88 -0.22 -3.44
C ALA A 35 -1.56 -0.35 -2.06
N ALA A 36 -0.84 -0.02 -0.97
CA ALA A 36 -1.43 0.02 0.36
C ALA A 36 -2.55 1.08 0.48
N HIS A 37 -2.41 2.25 -0.15
CA HIS A 37 -3.47 3.26 -0.19
C HIS A 37 -4.72 2.74 -0.90
N ALA A 38 -4.56 2.11 -2.06
CA ALA A 38 -5.68 1.53 -2.81
C ALA A 38 -6.41 0.43 -2.01
N GLU A 39 -5.67 -0.41 -1.29
CA GLU A 39 -6.26 -1.44 -0.43
C GLU A 39 -6.98 -0.85 0.78
N LEU A 40 -6.40 0.16 1.45
CA LEU A 40 -7.04 0.86 2.56
C LEU A 40 -8.37 1.52 2.14
N ALA A 41 -8.40 2.14 0.96
CA ALA A 41 -9.59 2.81 0.44
C ALA A 41 -10.70 1.83 -0.02
N ALA A 42 -10.36 0.56 -0.25
CA ALA A 42 -11.30 -0.48 -0.69
C ALA A 42 -11.71 -1.44 0.42
N ALA A 43 -11.04 -1.41 1.57
CA ALA A 43 -11.26 -2.34 2.66
C ALA A 43 -12.42 -1.92 3.56
N ASP A 44 -13.10 -2.90 4.17
CA ASP A 44 -14.07 -2.62 5.23
C ASP A 44 -13.33 -2.30 6.54
N PRO A 45 -13.49 -1.10 7.14
CA PRO A 45 -12.87 -0.74 8.42
C PRO A 45 -13.23 -1.67 9.58
N ARG A 46 -14.30 -2.48 9.49
CA ARG A 46 -14.68 -3.46 10.51
C ARG A 46 -13.87 -4.76 10.44
N GLU A 47 -13.33 -5.10 9.27
CA GLU A 47 -12.63 -6.36 9.03
C GLU A 47 -11.13 -6.16 8.76
N ALA A 48 -10.73 -4.96 8.35
CA ALA A 48 -9.35 -4.65 7.99
C ALA A 48 -8.62 -3.85 9.08
N SER A 49 -7.29 -3.98 9.06
CA SER A 49 -6.39 -3.26 9.96
C SER A 49 -5.29 -2.57 9.17
N VAL A 50 -5.07 -1.30 9.46
CA VAL A 50 -3.95 -0.51 8.91
C VAL A 50 -2.62 -1.25 9.06
N THR A 51 -2.40 -1.86 10.22
CA THR A 51 -1.17 -2.61 10.52
C THR A 51 -1.05 -3.86 9.65
N ALA A 52 -2.14 -4.62 9.50
CA ALA A 52 -2.16 -5.82 8.67
C ALA A 52 -1.86 -5.49 7.20
N ILE A 53 -2.50 -4.44 6.66
CA ILE A 53 -2.28 -3.97 5.28
C ILE A 53 -0.84 -3.45 5.12
N ALA A 54 -0.32 -2.68 6.07
CA ALA A 54 1.07 -2.21 6.04
C ALA A 54 2.06 -3.39 5.99
N HIS A 55 1.84 -4.42 6.81
CA HIS A 55 2.67 -5.63 6.79
C HIS A 55 2.55 -6.41 5.47
N ALA A 56 1.35 -6.55 4.91
CA ALA A 56 1.12 -7.21 3.62
C ALA A 56 1.91 -6.55 2.47
N TRP A 57 2.06 -5.21 2.52
CA TRP A 57 2.85 -4.44 1.56
C TRP A 57 4.33 -4.27 1.95
N GLY A 58 4.80 -5.00 2.96
CA GLY A 58 6.21 -5.07 3.33
C GLY A 58 6.72 -3.91 4.18
N PHE A 59 5.83 -3.22 4.88
CA PHE A 59 6.19 -2.23 5.90
C PHE A 59 6.20 -2.86 7.29
N GLY A 60 7.39 -3.26 7.75
CA GLY A 60 7.56 -3.90 9.07
C GLY A 60 7.48 -2.95 10.27
N ASN A 61 7.46 -1.62 10.04
CA ASN A 61 7.37 -0.62 11.11
C ASN A 61 6.15 0.29 10.87
N PRO A 62 5.09 0.17 11.67
CA PRO A 62 3.86 0.96 11.51
C PRO A 62 4.07 2.47 11.57
N GLY A 63 4.97 2.95 12.46
CA GLY A 63 5.28 4.38 12.56
C GLY A 63 5.91 4.93 11.28
N ARG A 64 6.94 4.25 10.74
CA ARG A 64 7.60 4.63 9.48
C ARG A 64 6.69 4.50 8.26
N PHE A 65 5.73 3.58 8.30
CA PHE A 65 4.66 3.49 7.31
C PHE A 65 3.77 4.73 7.39
N SER A 66 3.16 4.99 8.55
CA SER A 66 2.27 6.14 8.76
C SER A 66 2.92 7.47 8.42
N SER A 67 4.18 7.70 8.79
CA SER A 67 4.90 8.94 8.43
C SER A 67 5.13 9.06 6.93
N ALA A 68 5.49 7.97 6.24
CA ALA A 68 5.71 7.99 4.80
C ALA A 68 4.39 8.10 4.02
N TYR A 69 3.32 7.51 4.56
CA TYR A 69 1.97 7.61 4.04
C TYR A 69 1.46 9.04 4.14
N LEU A 70 1.56 9.66 5.32
CA LEU A 70 1.21 11.06 5.54
C LEU A 70 1.99 12.00 4.61
N ALA A 71 3.30 11.80 4.49
CA ALA A 71 4.15 12.61 3.62
C ALA A 71 3.78 12.53 2.14
N ARG A 72 3.14 11.44 1.70
CA ARG A 72 2.75 11.21 0.30
C ARG A 72 1.29 11.59 0.01
N PHE A 73 0.36 11.25 0.89
CA PHE A 73 -1.08 11.37 0.66
C PHE A 73 -1.74 12.51 1.45
N GLY A 74 -1.02 13.15 2.38
CA GLY A 74 -1.55 14.26 3.18
C GLY A 74 -2.52 13.84 4.28
N GLU A 75 -2.81 12.55 4.43
CA GLU A 75 -3.66 12.00 5.49
C GLU A 75 -3.04 10.76 6.13
N TYR A 76 -3.53 10.38 7.31
CA TYR A 76 -3.10 9.13 7.96
C TYR A 76 -3.80 7.92 7.32
N PRO A 77 -3.15 6.75 7.28
CA PRO A 77 -3.75 5.54 6.69
C PRO A 77 -5.04 5.10 7.40
N SER A 78 -5.21 5.42 8.68
CA SER A 78 -6.48 5.21 9.39
C SER A 78 -7.59 6.09 8.85
N ALA A 79 -7.31 7.33 8.45
CA ALA A 79 -8.31 8.23 7.87
C ALA A 79 -8.82 7.68 6.54
N THR A 80 -7.91 7.16 5.69
CA THR A 80 -8.27 6.50 4.44
C THR A 80 -9.15 5.27 4.66
N LEU A 81 -8.84 4.45 5.68
CA LEU A 81 -9.60 3.23 5.99
C LEU A 81 -11.01 3.51 6.52
N HIS A 82 -11.23 4.66 7.17
CA HIS A 82 -12.53 5.01 7.77
C HIS A 82 -13.35 5.97 6.90
N ARG A 83 -12.96 6.18 5.64
CA ARG A 83 -13.71 6.99 4.68
C ARG A 83 -14.84 6.17 4.06
#